data_AF-A0A1S0U9X8-F1
#
_entry.id   AF-A0A1S0U9X8-F1
#
_cell.length_a   1.000
_cell.length_b   1.000
_cell.length_c   1.000
_cell.angle_alpha   90.00
_cell.angle_beta   90.00
_cell.angle_gamma   90.00
#
_symmetry.space_group_name_H-M   'P 1'
#
loop_
_entity.id
_entity.type
_entity.pdbx_description
1 polymer ?
#
loop_
_entity_poly.entity_id
_entity_poly.type
_entity_poly.pdbx_seq_one_letter_code
_entity_poly.pdbx_strand_id
1 'polypeptide(L)'
;MLEFVLLLTVFISFSSAQYENDPDVQDVVRDSMIMINDQMRGKSLYKLGKILKAKVLVVQNAIYQVTLLLIPTTCPKHQKVQNLSQCPVDRRQRQQTVNVKITESLTGEITVKVG
;
A
#
# COMPACT_ATOMS: atom_id res chain seq x y z
N MET A 1 -45.94 27.99 1.93
CA MET A 1 -44.52 28.34 1.80
C MET A 1 -43.77 27.68 2.95
N LEU A 2 -42.58 27.12 2.68
CA LEU A 2 -41.57 26.79 3.69
C LEU A 2 -41.58 25.41 4.39
N GLU A 3 -41.68 24.29 3.66
CA GLU A 3 -41.36 22.96 4.27
C GLU A 3 -40.56 21.97 3.38
N PHE A 4 -40.11 22.38 2.18
CA PHE A 4 -39.49 21.42 1.22
C PHE A 4 -37.97 21.60 0.96
N VAL A 5 -37.25 22.41 1.74
CA VAL A 5 -35.85 22.76 1.43
C VAL A 5 -34.80 22.05 2.30
N LEU A 6 -35.20 21.21 3.27
CA LEU A 6 -34.27 20.67 4.27
C LEU A 6 -33.81 19.22 4.05
N LEU A 7 -33.94 18.67 2.84
CA LEU A 7 -33.51 17.30 2.50
C LEU A 7 -32.45 17.20 1.38
N LEU A 8 -31.66 18.24 1.15
CA LEU A 8 -30.59 18.24 0.13
C LEU A 8 -29.16 18.38 0.68
N THR A 9 -28.93 18.16 1.98
CA THR A 9 -27.58 18.31 2.58
C THR A 9 -26.99 17.04 3.17
N VAL A 10 -27.46 15.84 2.81
CA VAL A 10 -26.86 14.57 3.29
C VAL A 10 -26.45 13.65 2.13
N PHE A 11 -25.72 14.16 1.14
CA PHE A 11 -25.00 13.31 0.16
C PHE A 11 -23.68 13.93 -0.32
N ILE A 12 -22.93 14.58 0.58
CA ILE A 12 -21.51 14.84 0.33
C ILE A 12 -20.71 14.17 1.42
N SER A 13 -20.43 12.89 1.24
CA SER A 13 -19.38 12.19 1.98
C SER A 13 -18.76 11.15 1.06
N PHE A 14 -17.88 11.66 0.20
CA PHE A 14 -16.79 10.96 -0.48
C PHE A 14 -17.11 9.53 -0.94
N SER A 15 -17.33 9.36 -2.25
CA SER A 15 -17.00 8.13 -2.95
C SER A 15 -15.51 7.84 -2.72
N SER A 16 -15.18 7.25 -1.58
CA SER A 16 -13.89 6.63 -1.32
C SER A 16 -13.96 5.34 -2.13
N ALA A 17 -13.69 5.44 -3.43
CA ALA A 17 -13.54 4.23 -4.23
C ALA A 17 -12.52 3.34 -3.50
N GLN A 18 -12.99 2.18 -3.07
CA GLN A 18 -12.21 1.22 -2.30
C GLN A 18 -11.29 0.51 -3.28
N TYR A 19 -10.06 0.99 -3.41
CA TYR A 19 -9.07 0.42 -4.32
C TYR A 19 -8.24 -0.70 -3.67
N GLU A 20 -8.59 -1.15 -2.46
CA GLU A 20 -7.81 -2.17 -1.73
C GLU A 20 -7.80 -3.53 -2.44
N ASN A 21 -8.85 -3.81 -3.21
CA ASN A 21 -9.01 -5.04 -3.99
C ASN A 21 -8.86 -4.79 -5.50
N ASP A 22 -8.45 -3.58 -5.90
CA ASP A 22 -8.19 -3.25 -7.30
C ASP A 22 -6.94 -4.00 -7.77
N PRO A 23 -7.00 -4.74 -8.89
CA PRO A 23 -5.88 -5.56 -9.36
C PRO A 23 -4.63 -4.74 -9.66
N ASP A 24 -4.78 -3.55 -10.24
CA ASP A 24 -3.64 -2.69 -10.60
C ASP A 24 -2.94 -2.21 -9.32
N VAL A 25 -3.71 -1.88 -8.27
CA VAL A 25 -3.15 -1.54 -6.95
C VAL A 25 -2.43 -2.74 -6.32
N GLN A 26 -2.98 -3.94 -6.43
CA GLN A 26 -2.33 -5.15 -5.90
C GLN A 26 -1.01 -5.44 -6.58
N ASP A 27 -0.94 -5.27 -7.90
CA ASP A 27 0.25 -5.53 -8.70
C ASP A 27 1.34 -4.48 -8.41
N VAL A 28 1.00 -3.19 -8.44
CA VAL A 28 1.96 -2.11 -8.12
C VAL A 28 2.50 -2.24 -6.70
N VAL A 29 1.67 -2.60 -5.72
CA VAL A 29 2.13 -2.85 -4.34
C VAL A 29 3.06 -4.05 -4.29
N ARG A 30 2.74 -5.14 -4.98
CA ARG A 30 3.56 -6.36 -5.00
C ARG A 30 4.94 -6.10 -5.61
N ASP A 31 4.99 -5.41 -6.75
CA ASP A 31 6.23 -5.08 -7.45
C ASP A 31 7.10 -4.11 -6.64
N SER A 32 6.46 -3.26 -5.83
CA SER A 32 7.13 -2.31 -4.94
C SER A 32 7.68 -2.94 -3.65
N MET A 33 7.34 -4.18 -3.30
CA MET A 33 7.62 -4.73 -1.97
C MET A 33 9.10 -4.80 -1.61
N ILE A 34 9.99 -5.01 -2.59
CA ILE A 34 11.45 -4.99 -2.34
C ILE A 34 11.90 -3.57 -1.98
N MET A 35 11.48 -2.56 -2.76
CA MET A 35 11.79 -1.16 -2.48
C MET A 35 11.19 -0.67 -1.15
N ILE A 36 9.99 -1.15 -0.79
CA ILE A 36 9.38 -0.88 0.53
C ILE A 36 10.27 -1.43 1.64
N ASN A 37 10.72 -2.69 1.53
CA ASN A 37 11.62 -3.29 2.51
C ASN A 37 12.92 -2.51 2.66
N ASP A 38 13.49 -2.00 1.56
CA ASP A 38 14.73 -1.21 1.57
C ASP A 38 14.59 0.08 2.39
N GLN A 39 13.41 0.70 2.39
CA GLN A 39 13.14 1.91 3.18
C GLN A 39 12.71 1.64 4.62
N MET A 40 12.20 0.44 4.91
CA MET A 40 11.82 0.09 6.27
C MET A 40 13.02 0.01 7.21
N ARG A 41 12.82 0.42 8.46
CA ARG A 41 13.77 0.18 9.55
C ARG A 41 13.67 -1.27 10.01
N GLY A 42 14.77 -1.81 10.55
CA GLY A 42 14.81 -3.16 11.11
C GLY A 42 15.78 -4.08 10.38
N LYS A 43 15.91 -5.30 10.89
CA LYS A 43 16.89 -6.30 10.42
C LYS A 43 16.26 -7.42 9.58
N SER A 44 14.94 -7.53 9.56
CA SER A 44 14.20 -8.58 8.86
C SER A 44 13.46 -8.03 7.65
N LEU A 45 13.25 -8.88 6.65
CA LEU A 45 12.36 -8.60 5.54
C LEU A 45 10.90 -8.86 5.93
N TYR A 46 9.99 -8.23 5.22
CA TYR A 46 8.55 -8.29 5.39
C TYR A 46 7.86 -8.70 4.09
N LYS A 47 6.80 -9.51 4.22
CA LYS A 47 5.86 -9.82 3.14
C LYS A 47 4.65 -8.90 3.20
N LEU A 48 4.01 -8.67 2.06
CA LEU A 48 2.67 -8.10 2.02
C LEU A 48 1.70 -9.08 2.70
N GLY A 49 0.97 -8.61 3.71
CA GLY A 49 -0.15 -9.33 4.29
C GLY A 49 -1.48 -8.88 3.68
N LYS A 50 -1.79 -7.59 3.81
CA LYS A 50 -3.04 -7.02 3.29
C LYS A 50 -2.89 -5.54 2.95
N ILE A 51 -3.57 -5.08 1.91
CA ILE A 51 -3.81 -3.65 1.66
C ILE A 51 -5.01 -3.24 2.52
N LEU A 52 -4.78 -2.40 3.52
CA LEU A 52 -5.82 -1.96 4.46
C LEU A 52 -6.58 -0.75 3.93
N LYS A 53 -5.90 0.14 3.23
CA LYS A 53 -6.46 1.33 2.58
C LYS A 53 -5.72 1.61 1.29
N ALA A 54 -6.42 2.07 0.27
CA ALA A 54 -5.80 2.52 -0.97
C ALA A 54 -6.49 3.77 -1.50
N LYS A 55 -5.67 4.73 -1.94
CA LYS A 55 -6.10 5.92 -2.67
C LYS A 55 -5.21 6.08 -3.89
N VAL A 56 -5.83 6.18 -5.06
CA VAL A 56 -5.14 6.38 -6.33
C VAL A 56 -5.39 7.82 -6.79
N LEU A 57 -4.33 8.50 -7.22
CA LEU A 57 -4.38 9.82 -7.83
C LEU A 57 -3.67 9.74 -9.18
N VAL A 58 -4.42 9.93 -10.27
CA VAL A 58 -3.87 9.95 -11.63
C VAL A 58 -3.72 11.40 -12.06
N VAL A 59 -2.49 11.83 -12.33
CA VAL A 59 -2.18 13.16 -12.87
C VAL A 59 -1.33 12.98 -14.12
N GLN A 60 -0.05 13.40 -14.08
CA GLN A 60 0.95 13.01 -15.09
C GLN A 60 1.55 11.64 -14.79
N ASN A 61 1.64 11.29 -13.51
CA ASN A 61 2.04 9.97 -13.00
C ASN A 61 0.87 9.36 -12.22
N ALA A 62 0.87 8.04 -12.05
CA ALA A 62 -0.04 7.37 -11.12
C ALA A 62 0.58 7.38 -9.71
N ILE A 63 -0.18 7.90 -8.73
CA ILE A 63 0.26 7.97 -7.33
C ILE A 63 -0.67 7.10 -6.50
N TYR A 64 -0.09 6.09 -5.84
CA TYR A 64 -0.78 5.17 -4.95
C TYR A 64 -0.40 5.52 -3.51
N GLN A 65 -1.38 5.95 -2.73
CA GLN A 65 -1.24 6.14 -1.29
C GLN A 65 -1.92 4.97 -0.60
N VAL A 66 -1.13 4.06 -0.06
CA VAL A 66 -1.62 2.80 0.52
C VAL A 66 -1.23 2.67 1.99
N THR A 67 -2.12 2.10 2.78
CA THR A 67 -1.80 1.61 4.12
C THR A 67 -1.70 0.10 4.03
N LEU A 68 -0.53 -0.45 4.35
CA LEU A 68 -0.23 -1.88 4.22
C LEU A 68 -0.08 -2.53 5.58
N LEU A 69 -0.65 -3.72 5.74
CA LEU A 69 -0.35 -4.64 6.81
C LEU A 69 0.74 -5.60 6.33
N LEU A 70 1.90 -5.53 6.97
CA LEU A 70 3.09 -6.30 6.63
C LEU A 70 3.33 -7.43 7.63
N ILE A 71 3.77 -8.58 7.10
CA ILE A 71 4.02 -9.78 7.88
C ILE A 71 5.55 -9.97 8.00
N PRO A 72 6.10 -10.01 9.22
CA PRO A 72 7.54 -10.21 9.41
C PRO A 72 7.98 -11.60 8.93
N THR A 73 9.21 -11.68 8.44
CA THR A 73 9.83 -12.94 8.01
C THR A 73 11.10 -13.23 8.81
N THR A 74 11.58 -14.46 8.71
CA THR A 74 12.87 -14.87 9.28
C THR A 74 14.06 -14.49 8.39
N CYS A 75 13.83 -14.07 7.15
CA CYS A 75 14.90 -13.59 6.27
C CYS A 75 15.48 -12.27 6.80
N PRO A 76 16.80 -12.17 6.95
CA PRO A 76 17.43 -10.90 7.28
C PRO A 76 17.48 -9.99 6.05
N LYS A 77 17.44 -8.67 6.26
CA LYS A 77 17.41 -7.65 5.21
C LYS A 77 18.65 -7.63 4.32
N HIS A 78 19.80 -8.08 4.83
CA HIS A 78 21.04 -8.18 4.04
C HIS A 78 21.08 -9.42 3.13
N GLN A 79 20.15 -10.36 3.28
CA GLN A 79 20.04 -11.50 2.38
C GLN A 79 19.50 -11.00 1.04
N LYS A 80 20.25 -11.22 -0.04
CA LYS A 80 19.76 -10.98 -1.39
C LYS A 80 18.67 -12.00 -1.71
N VAL A 81 17.44 -11.53 -1.80
CA VAL A 81 16.29 -12.33 -2.23
C VAL A 81 15.69 -11.72 -3.48
N GLN A 82 15.40 -12.54 -4.49
CA GLN A 82 14.69 -12.10 -5.68
C GLN A 82 13.18 -12.10 -5.46
N ASN A 83 12.69 -13.00 -4.61
CA ASN A 83 11.28 -13.18 -4.37
C ASN A 83 11.00 -13.39 -2.88
N LEU A 84 10.23 -12.48 -2.29
CA LEU A 84 9.88 -12.53 -0.87
C LEU A 84 9.10 -13.78 -0.50
N SER A 85 8.41 -14.45 -1.43
CA SER A 85 7.68 -15.70 -1.17
C SER A 85 8.57 -16.79 -0.54
N GLN A 86 9.86 -16.80 -0.86
CA GLN A 86 10.86 -17.75 -0.32
C GLN A 86 11.16 -17.52 1.16
N CYS A 87 10.79 -16.37 1.73
CA CYS A 87 11.07 -16.03 3.12
C CYS A 87 10.01 -16.57 4.08
N PRO A 88 10.35 -17.50 5.01
CA PRO A 88 9.38 -18.02 5.96
C PRO A 88 8.84 -16.92 6.89
N VAL A 89 7.55 -16.98 7.20
CA VAL A 89 6.90 -16.02 8.12
C VAL A 89 7.41 -16.24 9.55
N ASP A 90 7.81 -15.17 10.23
CA ASP A 90 8.18 -15.21 11.65
C ASP A 90 6.96 -14.92 12.53
N ARG A 91 6.27 -15.98 12.96
CA ARG A 91 5.06 -15.88 13.80
C ARG A 91 5.32 -15.34 15.21
N ARG A 92 6.58 -15.20 15.62
CA ARG A 92 6.95 -14.63 16.93
C ARG A 92 6.92 -13.11 16.93
N GLN A 93 7.07 -12.51 15.76
CA GLN A 93 7.05 -11.07 15.57
C GLN A 93 5.64 -10.59 15.20
N ARG A 94 5.30 -9.39 15.66
CA ARG A 94 4.00 -8.78 15.35
C ARG A 94 4.00 -8.23 13.93
N GLN A 95 2.83 -8.31 13.30
CA GLN A 95 2.58 -7.63 12.03
C GLN A 95 2.74 -6.11 12.20
N GLN A 96 3.16 -5.46 11.12
CA GLN A 96 3.44 -4.02 11.12
C GLN A 96 2.57 -3.32 10.09
N THR A 97 1.90 -2.24 10.51
CA THR A 97 1.18 -1.37 9.58
C THR A 97 2.07 -0.21 9.16
N VAL A 98 2.16 0.05 7.85
CA VAL A 98 2.93 1.16 7.29
C VAL A 98 2.12 1.94 6.26
N ASN A 99 2.39 3.24 6.15
CA ASN A 99 1.87 4.07 5.08
C ASN A 99 2.93 4.19 3.99
N VAL A 100 2.54 3.93 2.74
CA VAL A 100 3.45 3.93 1.60
C VAL A 100 2.87 4.82 0.51
N LYS A 101 3.71 5.67 -0.05
CA LYS A 101 3.45 6.36 -1.31
C LYS A 101 4.26 5.67 -2.40
N ILE A 102 3.58 5.12 -3.39
CA ILE A 102 4.17 4.58 -4.62
C ILE A 102 3.86 5.55 -5.74
N THR A 103 4.82 5.84 -6.60
CA THR A 103 4.63 6.69 -7.78
C THR A 103 5.17 5.96 -8.98
N GLU A 104 4.30 5.74 -9.95
CA GLU A 104 4.59 5.10 -11.23
C GLU A 104 4.51 6.16 -12.34
N SER A 105 5.60 6.31 -13.09
CA SER A 105 5.67 7.21 -14.24
C SER A 105 5.04 6.60 -15.49
N LEU A 106 4.83 7.42 -16.52
CA LEU A 106 4.32 6.96 -17.82
C LEU A 106 5.23 5.93 -18.52
N THR A 107 6.50 5.85 -18.14
CA THR A 107 7.47 4.86 -18.66
C THR A 107 7.55 3.60 -17.79
N GLY A 108 6.73 3.48 -16.74
CA GLY A 108 6.72 2.35 -15.81
C GLY A 108 7.82 2.40 -14.74
N GLU A 109 8.55 3.52 -14.61
CA GLU A 109 9.49 3.68 -13.50
C GLU A 109 8.73 3.86 -12.18
N ILE A 110 9.05 3.03 -11.19
CA ILE A 110 8.43 3.02 -9.86
C ILE A 110 9.37 3.66 -8.83
N THR A 111 8.81 4.55 -8.01
CA THR A 111 9.47 5.09 -6.81
C THR A 111 8.61 4.88 -5.58
N VAL A 112 9.25 4.58 -4.46
CA VAL A 112 8.59 4.30 -3.17
C VAL A 112 9.00 5.32 -2.12
N LYS A 113 8.07 5.70 -1.24
CA LYS A 113 8.34 6.41 0.02
C LYS A 113 7.54 5.77 1.16
N VAL A 114 8.21 5.27 2.17
CA VAL A 114 7.59 4.78 3.41
C VAL A 114 7.54 5.93 4.43
N GLY A 115 6.35 6.19 4.97
CA GLY A 115 6.09 7.23 5.97
C GLY A 115 6.33 6.82 7.41
#